data_AF-A0A8S2ZH10-F1
#
_entry.id   AF-A0A8S2ZH10-F1
#
_cell.length_a   1.000
_cell.length_b   1.000
_cell.length_c   1.000
_cell.angle_alpha   90.00
_cell.angle_beta   90.00
_cell.angle_gamma   90.00
#
_symmetry.space_group_name_H-M   'P 1'
#
loop_
_entity.id
_entity.type
_entity.pdbx_description
1 polymer ?
#
loop_
_entity_poly.entity_id
_entity_poly.type
_entity_poly.pdbx_seq_one_letter_code
_entity_poly.pdbx_strand_id
1 'polypeptide(L)'
;YDKGSISAVYKCGHYSILSHLAAVEEYRKTKLNGKIGLKVDGNAMIPLDPNSKADQQAAFRGMVWAFGWFANPLYKGNYPASMLDDLDSTILPRFTLSEMKRLRQNKPDFLGYDAYTTGWARPTKNCKRNESNTWPICVDGIETLPNGTSIGPPTNSFWNFDYPQTLRIGLKHLYSTYGAYPLYITENGMAVVNESQLSR
;
A
#
# COMPACT_ATOMS: atom_id res chain seq x y z
N TYR A 1 19.36 2.41 8.44
CA TYR A 1 19.23 1.38 7.40
C TYR A 1 19.45 2.05 6.05
N ASP A 2 20.46 1.60 5.31
CA ASP A 2 20.60 1.99 3.90
C ASP A 2 19.35 1.48 3.15
N LYS A 3 18.57 2.41 2.57
CA LYS A 3 17.29 2.06 1.91
C LYS A 3 17.51 1.37 0.56
N GLY A 4 18.77 1.16 0.15
CA GLY A 4 19.13 0.70 -1.18
C GLY A 4 18.80 1.77 -2.23
N SER A 5 19.25 1.55 -3.47
CA SER A 5 18.83 2.42 -4.56
C SER A 5 17.33 2.26 -4.83
N ILE A 6 16.69 3.30 -5.37
CA ILE A 6 15.27 3.22 -5.76
C ILE A 6 15.01 2.05 -6.72
N SER A 7 15.93 1.78 -7.64
CA SER A 7 15.85 0.62 -8.55
C SER A 7 15.86 -0.71 -7.79
N ALA A 8 16.66 -0.83 -6.71
CA ALA A 8 16.69 -2.05 -5.90
C ALA A 8 15.35 -2.31 -5.20
N VAL A 9 14.71 -1.27 -4.67
CA VAL A 9 13.38 -1.36 -4.02
C VAL A 9 12.32 -1.89 -5.00
N TYR A 10 12.25 -1.30 -6.19
CA TYR A 10 11.25 -1.70 -7.19
C TYR A 10 11.52 -3.05 -7.83
N LYS A 11 12.79 -3.44 -8.01
CA LYS A 11 13.18 -4.80 -8.41
C LYS A 11 12.83 -5.83 -7.34
N CYS A 12 13.09 -5.53 -6.07
CA CYS A 12 12.72 -6.40 -4.96
C CYS A 12 11.21 -6.67 -4.95
N GLY A 13 10.39 -5.62 -5.07
CA GLY A 13 8.93 -5.77 -5.17
C GLY A 13 8.51 -6.59 -6.40
N HIS A 14 9.10 -6.32 -7.57
CA HIS A 14 8.81 -7.06 -8.80
C HIS A 14 9.07 -8.57 -8.65
N TYR A 15 10.24 -8.96 -8.14
CA TYR A 15 10.57 -10.38 -7.96
C TYR A 15 9.80 -11.02 -6.81
N SER A 16 9.42 -10.25 -5.78
CA SER A 16 8.53 -10.72 -4.72
C SER A 16 7.14 -11.09 -5.27
N ILE A 17 6.60 -10.30 -6.20
CA ILE A 17 5.34 -10.60 -6.89
C ILE A 17 5.46 -11.87 -7.74
N LEU A 18 6.54 -12.03 -8.49
CA LEU A 18 6.78 -13.25 -9.29
C LEU A 18 7.00 -14.49 -8.43
N SER A 19 7.68 -14.34 -7.29
CA SER A 19 7.86 -15.40 -6.30
C SER A 19 6.52 -15.81 -5.70
N HIS A 20 5.67 -14.85 -5.33
CA HIS A 20 4.31 -15.12 -4.87
C HIS A 20 3.49 -15.85 -5.93
N LEU A 21 3.53 -15.41 -7.20
CA LEU A 21 2.87 -16.09 -8.31
C LEU A 21 3.32 -17.56 -8.43
N ALA A 22 4.63 -17.82 -8.41
CA ALA A 22 5.16 -19.17 -8.48
C ALA A 22 4.70 -20.03 -7.29
N ALA A 23 4.67 -19.46 -6.08
CA ALA A 23 4.18 -20.15 -4.89
C ALA A 23 2.67 -20.49 -5.00
N VAL A 24 1.85 -19.57 -5.52
CA VAL A 24 0.42 -19.84 -5.78
C VAL A 24 0.26 -20.96 -6.81
N GLU A 25 1.01 -20.92 -7.91
CA GLU A 25 0.97 -21.97 -8.94
C GLU A 25 1.34 -23.35 -8.38
N GLU A 26 2.39 -23.45 -7.57
CA GLU A 26 2.74 -24.70 -6.88
C GLU A 26 1.67 -25.12 -5.88
N TYR A 27 1.16 -24.19 -5.08
CA TYR A 27 0.11 -24.46 -4.11
C TYR A 27 -1.13 -25.07 -4.78
N ARG A 28 -1.53 -24.58 -5.97
CA ARG A 28 -2.65 -25.16 -6.73
C ARG A 28 -2.43 -26.58 -7.20
N LYS A 29 -1.18 -27.03 -7.39
CA LYS A 29 -0.87 -28.41 -7.77
C LYS A 29 -1.05 -29.39 -6.62
N THR A 30 -0.93 -28.92 -5.37
CA THR A 30 -1.00 -29.79 -4.18
C THR A 30 -2.39 -30.37 -3.91
N LYS A 31 -3.45 -29.81 -4.52
CA LYS A 31 -4.87 -30.15 -4.26
C LYS A 31 -5.28 -30.07 -2.78
N LEU A 32 -4.56 -29.27 -1.98
CA LEU A 32 -4.94 -28.96 -0.61
C LEU A 32 -6.15 -28.01 -0.59
N ASN A 33 -7.03 -28.17 0.42
CA ASN A 33 -8.26 -27.38 0.57
C ASN A 33 -8.07 -26.03 1.30
N GLY A 34 -6.83 -25.59 1.52
CA GLY A 34 -6.55 -24.27 2.11
C GLY A 34 -6.67 -23.13 1.11
N LYS A 35 -6.46 -21.90 1.60
CA LYS A 35 -6.45 -20.67 0.80
C LYS A 35 -5.09 -20.00 0.87
N ILE A 36 -4.66 -19.37 -0.21
CA ILE A 36 -3.41 -18.60 -0.29
C ILE A 36 -3.69 -17.16 -0.70
N GLY A 37 -3.05 -16.21 -0.03
CA GLY A 37 -3.27 -14.78 -0.17
C GLY A 37 -2.00 -13.98 0.06
N LEU A 38 -2.14 -12.67 -0.07
CA LEU A 38 -1.13 -11.66 0.28
C LEU A 38 -1.78 -10.71 1.28
N LYS A 39 -0.99 -10.14 2.20
CA LYS A 39 -1.37 -8.94 2.94
C LYS A 39 -0.73 -7.70 2.33
N VAL A 40 -1.48 -6.61 2.21
CA VAL A 40 -0.96 -5.28 1.88
C VAL A 40 -1.01 -4.39 3.11
N ASP A 41 -0.05 -3.48 3.17
CA ASP A 41 0.08 -2.47 4.22
C ASP A 41 0.11 -1.07 3.58
N GLY A 42 -0.09 -0.06 4.41
CA GLY A 42 0.01 1.35 4.08
C GLY A 42 -1.18 2.16 4.56
N ASN A 43 -1.00 3.48 4.59
CA ASN A 43 -2.00 4.40 5.11
C ASN A 43 -3.18 4.52 4.14
N ALA A 44 -4.40 4.36 4.65
CA ALA A 44 -5.63 4.67 3.92
C ALA A 44 -5.85 6.20 3.87
N MET A 45 -4.98 6.88 3.13
CA MET A 45 -4.83 8.34 3.12
C MET A 45 -6.15 9.07 2.84
N ILE A 46 -6.34 10.21 3.51
CA ILE A 46 -7.46 11.14 3.29
C ILE A 46 -6.96 12.47 2.74
N PRO A 47 -7.75 13.23 1.97
CA PRO A 47 -7.34 14.55 1.51
C PRO A 47 -7.12 15.50 2.70
N LEU A 48 -6.06 16.32 2.64
CA LEU A 48 -5.83 17.38 3.63
C LEU A 48 -6.99 18.38 3.65
N ASP A 49 -7.37 18.91 2.48
CA ASP A 49 -8.64 19.62 2.28
C ASP A 49 -9.62 18.74 1.48
N PRO A 50 -10.76 18.29 2.06
CA PRO A 50 -11.73 17.47 1.34
C PRO A 50 -12.40 18.20 0.17
N ASN A 51 -12.34 19.53 0.08
CA ASN A 51 -12.88 20.30 -1.03
C ASN A 51 -11.83 20.56 -2.14
N SER A 52 -10.55 20.30 -1.87
CA SER A 52 -9.47 20.42 -2.84
C SER A 52 -9.40 19.19 -3.74
N LYS A 53 -9.66 19.37 -5.03
CA LYS A 53 -9.49 18.30 -6.03
C LYS A 53 -8.04 17.76 -6.06
N ALA A 54 -7.06 18.63 -5.83
CA ALA A 54 -5.66 18.25 -5.84
C ALA A 54 -5.33 17.33 -4.64
N ASP A 55 -5.89 17.61 -3.47
CA ASP A 55 -5.68 16.79 -2.26
C ASP A 55 -6.43 15.46 -2.37
N GLN A 56 -7.64 15.47 -2.95
CA GLN A 56 -8.37 14.23 -3.25
C GLN A 56 -7.58 13.31 -4.20
N GLN A 57 -6.98 13.88 -5.25
CA GLN A 57 -6.13 13.13 -6.18
C GLN A 57 -4.87 12.62 -5.48
N ALA A 58 -4.24 13.42 -4.62
CA ALA A 58 -3.07 13.01 -3.84
C ALA A 58 -3.40 11.85 -2.89
N ALA A 59 -4.52 11.91 -2.16
CA ALA A 59 -4.98 10.84 -1.28
C ALA A 59 -5.24 9.54 -2.06
N PHE A 60 -5.96 9.64 -3.19
CA PHE A 60 -6.18 8.49 -4.06
C PHE A 60 -4.88 7.89 -4.59
N ARG A 61 -3.96 8.74 -5.06
CA ARG A 61 -2.64 8.33 -5.54
C ARG A 61 -1.84 7.64 -4.43
N GLY A 62 -1.81 8.19 -3.22
CA GLY A 62 -1.16 7.57 -2.07
C GLY A 62 -1.64 6.14 -1.83
N MET A 63 -2.97 5.92 -1.82
CA MET A 63 -3.54 4.58 -1.66
C MET A 63 -3.24 3.65 -2.84
N VAL A 64 -3.26 4.14 -4.09
CA VAL A 64 -2.88 3.33 -5.27
C VAL A 64 -1.43 2.88 -5.18
N TRP A 65 -0.53 3.75 -4.71
CA TRP A 65 0.89 3.40 -4.57
C TRP A 65 1.16 2.49 -3.37
N ALA A 66 0.45 2.68 -2.25
CA ALA A 66 0.57 1.83 -1.06
C ALA A 66 0.05 0.41 -1.32
N PHE A 67 -1.19 0.28 -1.80
CA PHE A 67 -1.84 -1.02 -1.95
C PHE A 67 -1.65 -1.60 -3.35
N GLY A 68 -1.80 -0.75 -4.37
CA GLY A 68 -1.83 -1.16 -5.77
C GLY A 68 -0.49 -1.67 -6.29
N TRP A 69 0.63 -1.27 -5.70
CA TRP A 69 1.92 -1.77 -6.16
C TRP A 69 2.00 -3.30 -6.18
N PHE A 70 1.50 -3.98 -5.13
CA PHE A 70 1.43 -5.43 -5.07
C PHE A 70 0.07 -6.01 -5.46
N ALA A 71 -1.03 -5.37 -5.03
CA ALA A 71 -2.36 -5.93 -5.28
C ALA A 71 -2.76 -5.84 -6.77
N ASN A 72 -2.44 -4.76 -7.48
CA ASN A 72 -2.87 -4.63 -8.88
C ASN A 72 -2.25 -5.73 -9.77
N PRO A 73 -0.95 -6.06 -9.68
CA PRO A 73 -0.38 -7.21 -10.38
C PRO A 73 -1.10 -8.53 -10.07
N LEU A 74 -1.39 -8.81 -8.81
CA LEU A 74 -1.96 -10.09 -8.39
C LEU A 74 -3.46 -10.25 -8.72
N TYR A 75 -4.25 -9.17 -8.70
CA TYR A 75 -5.71 -9.25 -8.95
C TYR A 75 -6.12 -8.77 -10.35
N LYS A 76 -5.31 -7.93 -11.01
CA LYS A 76 -5.57 -7.34 -12.34
C LYS A 76 -4.52 -7.71 -13.40
N GLY A 77 -3.39 -8.28 -13.02
CA GLY A 77 -2.40 -8.83 -13.94
C GLY A 77 -1.35 -7.85 -14.46
N ASN A 78 -1.29 -6.62 -13.92
CA ASN A 78 -0.20 -5.67 -14.20
C ASN A 78 -0.15 -4.58 -13.11
N TYR A 79 0.93 -3.79 -13.08
CA TYR A 79 1.04 -2.63 -12.18
C TYR A 79 -0.06 -1.57 -12.44
N PRO A 80 -0.36 -0.70 -11.46
CA PRO A 80 -1.16 0.49 -11.69
C PRO A 80 -0.59 1.34 -12.85
N ALA A 81 -1.47 1.91 -13.67
CA ALA A 81 -1.06 2.75 -14.81
C ALA A 81 -0.15 3.90 -14.37
N SER A 82 -0.49 4.58 -13.28
CA SER A 82 0.35 5.64 -12.70
C SER A 82 1.79 5.19 -12.45
N MET A 83 2.00 4.01 -11.89
CA MET A 83 3.36 3.50 -11.66
C MET A 83 4.10 3.21 -12.95
N LEU A 84 3.40 2.76 -13.99
CA LEU A 84 4.01 2.54 -15.31
C LEU A 84 4.40 3.87 -15.98
N ASP A 85 3.59 4.91 -15.80
CA ASP A 85 3.84 6.24 -16.36
C ASP A 85 4.99 6.95 -15.63
N ASP A 86 5.05 6.82 -14.30
CA ASP A 86 6.00 7.54 -13.46
C ASP A 86 7.39 6.87 -13.38
N LEU A 87 7.46 5.55 -13.60
CA LEU A 87 8.68 4.76 -13.50
C LEU A 87 9.01 4.07 -14.83
N ASP A 88 10.21 4.32 -15.33
CA ASP A 88 10.77 3.58 -16.46
C ASP A 88 11.10 2.12 -16.11
N SER A 89 11.40 1.32 -17.13
CA SER A 89 11.70 -0.11 -16.98
C SER A 89 13.01 -0.43 -16.27
N THR A 90 13.92 0.54 -16.14
CA THR A 90 15.19 0.36 -15.41
C THR A 90 14.97 0.41 -13.89
N ILE A 91 13.94 1.13 -13.46
CA ILE A 91 13.51 1.22 -12.06
C ILE A 91 12.42 0.19 -11.77
N LEU A 92 11.33 0.16 -12.55
CA LEU A 92 10.22 -0.77 -12.40
C LEU A 92 10.19 -1.77 -13.58
N PRO A 93 10.77 -2.98 -13.42
CA PRO A 93 10.76 -3.98 -14.48
C PRO A 93 9.32 -4.29 -14.92
N ARG A 94 9.14 -4.51 -16.23
CA ARG A 94 7.82 -4.80 -16.81
C ARG A 94 7.58 -6.30 -16.83
N PHE A 95 6.36 -6.70 -16.49
CA PHE A 95 5.94 -8.08 -16.71
C PHE A 95 5.87 -8.37 -18.21
N THR A 96 6.38 -9.53 -18.60
CA THR A 96 6.19 -10.09 -19.94
C THR A 96 4.71 -10.43 -20.17
N LEU A 97 4.33 -10.62 -21.43
CA LEU A 97 2.98 -11.09 -21.79
C LEU A 97 2.62 -12.43 -21.10
N SER A 98 3.62 -13.32 -20.96
CA SER A 98 3.46 -14.61 -20.27
C SER A 98 3.20 -14.42 -18.77
N GLU A 99 3.98 -13.58 -18.09
CA GLU A 99 3.78 -13.30 -16.67
C GLU A 99 2.45 -12.61 -16.40
N MET A 100 2.06 -11.60 -17.20
CA MET A 100 0.76 -10.96 -17.06
C MET A 100 -0.40 -11.95 -17.25
N LYS A 101 -0.26 -12.90 -18.18
CA LYS A 101 -1.25 -13.97 -18.36
C LYS A 101 -1.33 -14.87 -17.12
N ARG A 102 -0.18 -15.33 -16.61
CA ARG A 102 -0.09 -16.17 -15.41
C ARG A 102 -0.65 -15.49 -14.17
N LEU A 103 -0.35 -14.20 -13.96
CA LEU A 103 -0.91 -13.39 -12.88
C LEU A 103 -2.45 -13.36 -12.93
N ARG A 104 -3.04 -13.18 -14.13
CA ARG A 104 -4.51 -13.16 -14.28
C ARG A 104 -5.14 -14.52 -14.03
N GLN A 105 -4.44 -15.61 -14.35
CA GLN A 105 -4.93 -16.98 -14.19
C GLN A 105 -4.80 -17.48 -12.75
N ASN A 106 -3.77 -17.04 -12.03
CA ASN A 106 -3.43 -17.52 -10.68
C ASN A 106 -3.65 -16.43 -9.64
N LYS A 107 -4.89 -15.92 -9.57
CA LYS A 107 -5.24 -14.90 -8.57
C LYS A 107 -5.22 -15.50 -7.16
N PRO A 108 -4.80 -14.72 -6.15
CA PRO A 108 -4.90 -15.15 -4.76
C PRO A 108 -6.37 -15.33 -4.33
N ASP A 109 -6.60 -16.20 -3.35
CA ASP A 109 -7.94 -16.53 -2.83
C ASP A 109 -8.56 -15.42 -1.98
N PHE A 110 -7.71 -14.60 -1.36
CA PHE A 110 -8.10 -13.50 -0.49
C PHE A 110 -7.05 -12.40 -0.50
N LEU A 111 -7.43 -11.21 -0.03
CA LEU A 111 -6.53 -10.09 0.22
C LEU A 111 -6.57 -9.73 1.71
N GLY A 112 -5.41 -9.76 2.35
CA GLY A 112 -5.20 -9.25 3.70
C GLY A 112 -4.91 -7.76 3.67
N TYR A 113 -5.35 -7.04 4.70
CA TYR A 113 -5.06 -5.63 4.91
C TYR A 113 -4.54 -5.44 6.35
N ASP A 114 -3.34 -4.88 6.47
CA ASP A 114 -2.76 -4.45 7.73
C ASP A 114 -3.24 -3.01 7.99
N ALA A 115 -4.19 -2.85 8.91
CA ALA A 115 -5.03 -1.68 9.00
C ALA A 115 -4.79 -0.92 10.31
N TYR A 116 -3.69 -0.18 10.37
CA TYR A 116 -3.26 0.50 11.59
C TYR A 116 -3.70 1.96 11.69
N THR A 117 -3.38 2.79 10.70
CA THR A 117 -3.55 4.25 10.78
C THR A 117 -3.88 4.87 9.44
N THR A 118 -4.04 6.19 9.41
CA THR A 118 -4.14 7.02 8.20
C THR A 118 -3.21 8.24 8.30
N GLY A 119 -3.17 9.03 7.23
CA GLY A 119 -2.57 10.36 7.20
C GLY A 119 -3.34 11.26 6.25
N TRP A 120 -3.22 12.58 6.44
CA TRP A 120 -3.64 13.52 5.41
C TRP A 120 -2.68 13.47 4.23
N ALA A 121 -3.21 13.70 3.04
CA ALA A 121 -2.46 13.74 1.81
C ALA A 121 -2.73 15.03 1.04
N ARG A 122 -1.66 15.59 0.49
CA ARG A 122 -1.68 16.69 -0.47
C ARG A 122 -0.59 16.47 -1.52
N PRO A 123 -0.66 17.10 -2.70
CA PRO A 123 0.42 16.98 -3.68
C PRO A 123 1.71 17.60 -3.14
N THR A 124 2.83 16.92 -3.37
CA THR A 124 4.14 17.51 -3.09
C THR A 124 4.35 18.71 -4.02
N LYS A 125 4.65 19.88 -3.45
CA LYS A 125 4.96 21.08 -4.23
C LYS A 125 6.22 20.86 -5.06
N ASN A 126 6.14 21.14 -6.36
CA ASN A 126 7.26 21.02 -7.30
C ASN A 126 7.94 19.64 -7.25
N CYS A 127 7.17 18.55 -7.23
CA CYS A 127 7.74 17.21 -7.26
C CYS A 127 8.55 16.99 -8.54
N LYS A 128 9.86 16.77 -8.38
CA LYS A 128 10.82 16.56 -9.45
C LYS A 128 11.37 15.15 -9.41
N ARG A 129 11.45 14.55 -10.60
CA ARG A 129 12.00 13.21 -10.80
C ARG A 129 13.43 13.11 -10.29
N ASN A 130 13.72 12.07 -9.50
CA ASN A 130 15.03 11.80 -8.89
C ASN A 130 15.58 12.90 -7.95
N GLU A 131 14.82 13.97 -7.67
CA GLU A 131 15.25 15.07 -6.80
C GLU A 131 14.39 15.17 -5.54
N SER A 132 13.07 14.97 -5.66
CA SER A 132 12.15 15.08 -4.51
C SER A 132 12.14 13.81 -3.67
N ASN A 133 12.19 13.97 -2.35
CA ASN A 133 12.14 12.85 -1.40
C ASN A 133 10.85 12.02 -1.49
N THR A 134 9.76 12.61 -2.01
CA THR A 134 8.48 11.94 -2.21
C THR A 134 8.34 11.35 -3.61
N TRP A 135 9.27 11.61 -4.53
CA TRP A 135 9.29 10.95 -5.84
C TRP A 135 9.58 9.45 -5.64
N PRO A 136 8.86 8.54 -6.32
CA PRO A 136 7.93 8.76 -7.44
C PRO A 136 6.48 9.04 -7.06
N ILE A 137 6.10 8.90 -5.78
CA ILE A 137 4.71 9.02 -5.36
C ILE A 137 4.22 10.48 -5.46
N CYS A 138 5.08 11.48 -5.22
CA CYS A 138 4.74 12.91 -5.30
C CYS A 138 3.54 13.31 -4.42
N VAL A 139 3.38 12.65 -3.28
CA VAL A 139 2.36 12.92 -2.26
C VAL A 139 3.07 13.18 -0.94
N ASP A 140 2.68 14.27 -0.28
CA ASP A 140 3.08 14.53 1.10
C ASP A 140 2.07 13.81 2.01
N GLY A 141 2.53 12.81 2.76
CA GLY A 141 1.79 12.23 3.89
C GLY A 141 2.01 13.09 5.13
N ILE A 142 0.94 13.42 5.84
CA ILE A 142 0.98 14.30 7.01
C ILE A 142 0.14 13.67 8.12
N GLU A 143 0.79 13.31 9.22
CA GLU A 143 0.14 12.81 10.42
C GLU A 143 -0.06 13.91 11.46
N THR A 144 0.75 14.98 11.42
CA THR A 144 0.63 16.16 12.29
C THR A 144 0.86 17.45 11.50
N LEU A 145 -0.10 18.37 11.61
CA LEU A 145 -0.09 19.67 10.94
C LEU A 145 0.87 20.66 11.62
N PRO A 146 1.30 21.74 10.93
CA PRO A 146 2.22 22.74 11.50
C PRO A 146 1.71 23.45 12.76
N ASN A 147 0.39 23.48 12.98
CA ASN A 147 -0.23 24.03 14.18
C ASN A 147 -0.28 23.02 15.36
N GLY A 148 0.28 21.83 15.20
CA GLY A 148 0.31 20.77 16.21
C GLY A 148 -0.90 19.84 16.20
N THR A 149 -1.88 20.03 15.31
CA THR A 149 -3.02 19.11 15.19
C THR A 149 -2.59 17.79 14.57
N SER A 150 -2.68 16.69 15.31
CA SER A 150 -2.47 15.32 14.81
C SER A 150 -3.75 14.71 14.24
N ILE A 151 -3.60 13.76 13.31
CA ILE A 151 -4.69 13.02 12.66
C ILE A 151 -5.58 12.26 13.66
N GLY A 152 -4.96 11.82 14.75
CA GLY A 152 -5.59 11.22 15.92
C GLY A 152 -4.60 11.24 17.10
N PRO A 153 -4.97 10.71 18.26
CA PRO A 153 -4.05 10.53 19.38
C PRO A 153 -2.81 9.71 18.96
N PRO A 154 -1.58 10.16 19.25
CA PRO A 154 -0.38 9.38 18.95
C PRO A 154 -0.28 8.16 19.86
N THR A 155 0.26 7.07 19.32
CA THR A 155 0.61 5.87 20.09
C THR A 155 2.09 5.91 20.51
N ASN A 156 2.59 4.89 21.20
CA ASN A 156 4.02 4.78 21.51
C ASN A 156 4.90 4.48 20.28
N SER A 157 4.29 4.24 19.11
CA SER A 157 4.95 4.10 17.82
C SER A 157 4.79 5.38 17.01
N PHE A 158 5.91 6.01 16.63
CA PHE A 158 5.92 7.33 15.95
C PHE A 158 5.10 7.41 14.66
N TRP A 159 4.86 6.27 14.00
CA TRP A 159 4.11 6.18 12.74
C TRP A 159 2.63 5.86 12.95
N ASN A 160 2.22 5.42 14.14
CA ASN A 160 0.87 4.90 14.41
C ASN A 160 0.07 5.89 15.26
N PHE A 161 -1.14 6.20 14.79
CA PHE A 161 -2.06 7.14 15.41
C PHE A 161 -3.44 6.48 15.51
N ASP A 162 -4.15 6.71 16.62
CA ASP A 162 -5.49 6.16 16.83
C ASP A 162 -6.50 6.88 15.93
N TYR A 163 -6.86 6.25 14.82
CA TYR A 163 -7.85 6.75 13.88
C TYR A 163 -8.73 5.61 13.33
N PRO A 164 -9.79 5.20 14.07
CA PRO A 164 -10.58 4.00 13.75
C PRO A 164 -11.25 4.04 12.36
N GLN A 165 -11.52 5.23 11.83
CA GLN A 165 -12.13 5.39 10.51
C GLN A 165 -11.21 4.90 9.38
N THR A 166 -9.91 4.71 9.62
CA THR A 166 -8.96 4.14 8.64
C THR A 166 -9.44 2.78 8.13
N LEU A 167 -10.02 1.95 9.00
CA LEU A 167 -10.57 0.64 8.64
C LEU A 167 -11.61 0.77 7.53
N ARG A 168 -12.59 1.67 7.72
CA ARG A 168 -13.67 1.89 6.74
C ARG A 168 -13.13 2.46 5.43
N ILE A 169 -12.17 3.39 5.50
CA ILE A 169 -11.60 4.04 4.31
C ILE A 169 -10.81 3.03 3.48
N GLY A 170 -9.88 2.31 4.11
CA GLY A 170 -9.04 1.31 3.46
C GLY A 170 -9.87 0.16 2.88
N LEU A 171 -10.78 -0.42 3.67
CA LEU A 171 -11.65 -1.51 3.20
C LEU A 171 -12.54 -1.08 2.03
N LYS A 172 -13.11 0.13 2.08
CA LYS A 172 -13.89 0.68 0.97
C LYS A 172 -13.03 0.84 -0.29
N HIS A 173 -11.81 1.36 -0.15
CA HIS A 173 -10.90 1.52 -1.28
C HIS A 173 -10.55 0.16 -1.92
N LEU A 174 -10.12 -0.82 -1.12
CA LEU A 174 -9.77 -2.16 -1.59
C LEU A 174 -10.97 -2.85 -2.25
N TYR A 175 -12.15 -2.83 -1.62
CA TYR A 175 -13.37 -3.40 -2.17
C TYR A 175 -13.76 -2.73 -3.49
N SER A 176 -13.73 -1.40 -3.56
CA SER A 176 -14.08 -0.67 -4.80
C SER A 176 -13.10 -0.92 -5.94
N THR A 177 -11.84 -1.23 -5.62
CA THR A 177 -10.76 -1.38 -6.60
C THR A 177 -10.63 -2.81 -7.11
N TYR A 178 -10.82 -3.81 -6.24
CA TYR A 178 -10.61 -5.22 -6.56
C TYR A 178 -11.91 -6.05 -6.58
N GLY A 179 -13.02 -5.50 -6.10
CA GLY A 179 -14.31 -6.17 -6.04
C GLY A 179 -14.49 -7.01 -4.76
N ALA A 180 -15.49 -7.87 -4.78
CA ALA A 180 -15.90 -8.70 -3.63
C ALA A 180 -14.99 -9.93 -3.41
N TYR A 181 -13.67 -9.78 -3.46
CA TYR A 181 -12.76 -10.81 -2.96
C TYR A 181 -12.91 -10.92 -1.44
N PRO A 182 -12.69 -12.10 -0.85
CA PRO A 182 -12.54 -12.21 0.60
C PRO A 182 -11.45 -11.24 1.10
N LEU A 183 -11.85 -10.31 1.97
CA LEU A 183 -10.96 -9.32 2.60
C LEU A 183 -10.82 -9.67 4.08
N TYR A 184 -9.60 -9.67 4.58
CA TYR A 184 -9.30 -9.90 5.99
C TYR A 184 -8.51 -8.73 6.54
N ILE A 185 -8.85 -8.26 7.73
CA ILE A 185 -7.92 -7.45 8.53
C ILE A 185 -6.91 -8.45 9.10
N THR A 186 -5.70 -8.43 8.56
CA THR A 186 -4.63 -9.37 8.96
C THR A 186 -3.82 -8.85 10.13
N GLU A 187 -3.73 -7.52 10.27
CA GLU A 187 -3.14 -6.86 11.41
C GLU A 187 -3.91 -5.58 11.75
N ASN A 188 -4.02 -5.29 13.05
CA ASN A 188 -4.51 -4.04 13.61
C ASN A 188 -4.10 -4.00 15.09
N GLY A 189 -3.73 -2.82 15.59
CA GLY A 189 -3.36 -2.65 16.98
C GLY A 189 -2.66 -1.32 17.25
N MET A 190 -2.23 -1.13 18.48
CA MET A 190 -1.46 0.05 18.87
C MET A 190 -0.43 -0.29 19.95
N ALA A 191 0.69 0.45 19.94
CA ALA A 191 1.65 0.40 21.04
C ALA A 191 1.16 1.36 22.13
N VAL A 192 0.79 0.84 23.30
CA VAL A 192 0.22 1.66 24.37
C VAL A 192 1.31 2.55 24.97
N VAL A 193 1.01 3.84 25.13
CA VAL A 193 1.95 4.81 25.73
C VAL A 193 2.23 4.41 27.17
N ASN A 194 3.51 4.39 27.56
CA ASN A 194 3.98 4.02 28.89
C ASN A 194 3.55 2.62 29.36
N GLU A 195 3.24 1.70 28.45
CA GLU A 195 2.86 0.31 28.82
C GLU A 195 3.94 -0.37 29.67
N SER A 196 5.21 -0.09 29.36
CA SER A 196 6.35 -0.60 30.13
C SER A 196 6.45 -0.08 31.56
N GLN A 197 5.67 0.93 31.93
CA GLN A 197 5.62 1.54 33.26
C GLN A 197 4.41 1.09 34.08
N LEU A 198 3.50 0.30 33.52
CA LEU A 198 2.35 -0.22 34.26
C LEU A 198 2.81 -1.23 35.32
N SER A 199 2.31 -1.08 36.55
CA SER A 199 2.47 -2.11 37.58
C SER A 199 1.60 -3.32 37.24
N ARG A 200 2.14 -4.52 37.48
CA ARG A 200 1.40 -5.78 37.34
C ARG A 200 0.27 -5.91 38.36
#